data_AF-A0A1V4HS56-F1
#
_entry.id   AF-A0A1V4HS56-F1
#
_cell.length_a   1.000
_cell.length_b   1.000
_cell.length_c   1.000
_cell.angle_alpha   90.00
_cell.angle_beta   90.00
_cell.angle_gamma   90.00
#
_symmetry.space_group_name_H-M   'P 1'
#
loop_
_entity.id
_entity.type
_entity.pdbx_description
1 polymer ?
#
loop_
_entity_poly.entity_id
_entity_poly.type
_entity_poly.pdbx_seq_one_letter_code
_entity_poly.pdbx_strand_id
1 'polypeptide(L)'
;MVELEGKRRVRENKKDNVTYYIYRFINKNGEVIYVGKTVQPIKNRMGVHFGFSGHLKLECYEQKESIEYITLKSRIDMNIKEMYYIGKWKPVFNSDYNKLYHEEMTIKINEDDNWIILNEDIEKFNENKKKKPINHLTLEDIKKFVDSIDVNTLTGKRDKAILLLSFSLGLRISELTSINVEDIEITDKELIIKIFNNTKNAYISKIVMYSHNEYCTIVALQDWIKNSKIKSDSLFRSIKKSDLVFTRLSSQSVTDIVKKYSTLAGFDPTLYSGDSLKSGYVKSNL
;
A
#
# COMPACT_ATOMS: atom_id res chain seq x y z
N MET A 1 30.86 56.60 -7.04
CA MET A 1 31.10 55.13 -7.07
C MET A 1 31.03 54.63 -5.64
N VAL A 2 29.88 54.08 -5.24
CA VAL A 2 29.75 53.31 -4.00
C VAL A 2 28.85 52.13 -4.35
N GLU A 3 29.45 50.94 -4.36
CA GLU A 3 28.88 49.68 -4.78
C GLU A 3 28.13 49.06 -3.60
N LEU A 4 26.82 48.83 -3.74
CA LEU A 4 26.00 48.17 -2.74
C LEU A 4 26.13 46.64 -2.92
N GLU A 5 27.05 46.02 -2.20
CA GLU A 5 27.13 44.56 -2.08
C GLU A 5 25.97 44.02 -1.23
N GLY A 6 24.94 43.53 -1.91
CA GLY A 6 23.89 42.73 -1.30
C GLY A 6 24.44 41.37 -0.85
N LYS A 7 24.60 41.18 0.46
CA LYS A 7 24.82 39.86 1.09
C LYS A 7 23.60 38.96 0.83
N ARG A 8 23.58 38.26 -0.31
CA ARG A 8 22.73 37.08 -0.52
C ARG A 8 23.23 35.97 0.39
N ARG A 9 22.51 35.70 1.48
CA ARG A 9 22.64 34.45 2.24
C ARG A 9 22.36 33.29 1.28
N VAL A 10 23.41 32.60 0.85
CA VAL A 10 23.31 31.29 0.24
C VAL A 10 22.71 30.36 1.29
N ARG A 11 21.44 29.98 1.11
CA ARG A 11 20.85 28.89 1.87
C ARG A 11 21.57 27.61 1.41
N GLU A 12 22.48 27.11 2.23
CA GLU A 12 22.99 25.76 2.11
C GLU A 12 21.79 24.80 2.10
N ASN A 13 21.60 24.11 0.97
CA ASN A 13 20.72 22.97 0.89
C ASN A 13 21.26 21.90 1.84
N LYS A 14 20.68 21.80 3.05
CA LYS A 14 20.72 20.56 3.84
C LYS A 14 20.01 19.48 3.03
N LYS A 15 20.73 18.81 2.12
CA LYS A 15 20.36 17.47 1.69
C LYS A 15 20.42 16.61 2.96
N ASP A 16 19.27 16.25 3.49
CA ASP A 16 19.18 15.20 4.50
C ASP A 16 20.00 14.01 4.00
N ASN A 17 21.04 13.62 4.74
CA ASN A 17 21.79 12.40 4.46
C ASN A 17 20.84 11.22 4.64
N VAL A 18 20.20 10.79 3.55
CA VAL A 18 19.28 9.64 3.57
C VAL A 18 20.09 8.40 3.93
N THR A 19 19.82 7.83 5.10
CA THR A 19 20.41 6.56 5.54
C THR A 19 19.58 5.40 5.03
N TYR A 20 20.25 4.39 4.47
CA TYR A 20 19.64 3.16 4.00
C TYR A 20 19.95 2.03 4.98
N TYR A 21 19.05 1.08 5.14
CA TYR A 21 19.21 -0.01 6.10
C TYR A 21 18.97 -1.36 5.45
N ILE A 22 19.81 -2.33 5.82
CA ILE A 22 19.53 -3.76 5.68
C ILE A 22 19.40 -4.33 7.08
N TYR A 23 18.45 -5.22 7.28
CA TYR A 23 18.24 -5.89 8.56
C TYR A 23 17.93 -7.37 8.35
N ARG A 24 18.21 -8.17 9.38
CA ARG A 24 17.98 -9.61 9.40
C ARG A 24 17.31 -10.03 10.69
N PHE A 25 16.44 -11.03 10.61
CA PHE A 25 15.88 -11.72 11.76
C PHE A 25 16.63 -13.03 11.94
N ILE A 26 17.07 -13.29 13.16
CA ILE A 26 17.86 -14.46 13.52
C ILE A 26 17.07 -15.26 14.53
N ASN A 27 16.98 -16.57 14.35
CA ASN A 27 16.29 -17.45 15.30
C ASN A 27 17.20 -17.87 16.47
N LYS A 28 16.64 -18.60 17.43
CA LYS A 28 17.37 -19.13 18.59
C LYS A 28 18.56 -20.05 18.25
N ASN A 29 18.59 -20.62 17.03
CA ASN A 29 19.68 -21.46 16.55
C ASN A 29 20.80 -20.65 15.89
N GLY A 30 20.67 -19.31 15.80
CA GLY A 30 21.61 -18.45 15.09
C GLY A 30 21.40 -18.41 13.58
N GLU A 31 20.31 -18.96 13.06
CA GLU A 31 20.02 -19.01 11.62
C GLU A 31 19.31 -17.72 11.18
N VAL A 32 19.71 -17.18 10.03
CA VAL A 32 19.01 -16.04 9.43
C VAL A 32 17.73 -16.54 8.76
N ILE A 33 16.59 -16.16 9.32
CA ILE A 33 15.27 -16.60 8.87
C ILE A 33 14.55 -15.59 7.97
N TYR A 34 14.97 -14.31 8.01
CA TYR A 34 14.48 -13.26 7.13
C TYR A 34 15.54 -12.18 6.91
N VAL A 35 15.57 -11.61 5.70
CA VAL A 35 16.33 -10.40 5.35
C VAL A 35 15.40 -9.39 4.69
N GLY A 36 15.54 -8.12 5.06
CA GLY A 36 14.83 -7.04 4.37
C GLY A 36 15.59 -5.72 4.38
N LYS A 37 15.07 -4.77 3.61
CA LYS A 37 15.60 -3.40 3.52
C LYS A 37 14.60 -2.33 3.92
N THR A 38 15.09 -1.14 4.24
CA THR A 38 14.25 0.04 4.49
C THR A 38 15.02 1.34 4.28
N VAL A 39 14.29 2.40 3.91
CA VAL A 39 14.78 3.79 3.90
C VAL A 39 14.26 4.61 5.08
N GLN A 40 13.32 4.04 5.84
CA GLN A 40 12.85 4.60 7.09
C GLN A 40 13.84 4.24 8.21
N PRO A 41 13.96 5.06 9.27
CA PRO A 41 14.71 4.68 10.47
C PRO A 41 14.36 3.27 10.92
N ILE A 42 15.37 2.48 11.33
CA ILE A 42 15.20 1.05 11.61
C ILE A 42 14.09 0.79 12.66
N LYS A 43 13.96 1.67 13.66
CA LYS A 43 12.90 1.61 14.68
C LYS A 43 11.51 1.71 14.08
N ASN A 44 11.29 2.65 13.16
CA ASN A 44 10.00 2.83 12.49
C ASN A 44 9.66 1.60 11.66
N ARG A 45 10.66 1.02 10.97
CA ARG A 45 10.47 -0.22 10.21
C ARG A 45 10.11 -1.40 11.12
N MET A 46 10.75 -1.53 12.28
CA MET A 46 10.39 -2.56 13.25
C MET A 46 8.99 -2.33 13.81
N GLY A 47 8.61 -1.07 14.07
CA GLY A 47 7.24 -0.72 14.42
C GLY A 47 6.21 -1.15 13.36
N VAL A 48 6.56 -1.12 12.07
CA VAL A 48 5.70 -1.66 11.00
C VAL A 48 5.65 -3.19 11.02
N HIS A 49 6.80 -3.86 11.12
CA HIS A 49 6.88 -5.34 11.14
C HIS A 49 6.12 -5.96 12.31
N PHE A 50 6.36 -5.45 13.51
CA PHE A 50 5.74 -5.95 14.74
C PHE A 50 4.39 -5.29 15.04
N GLY A 51 4.02 -4.26 14.26
CA GLY A 51 2.74 -3.59 14.33
C GLY A 51 1.69 -4.16 13.38
N PHE A 52 0.56 -3.45 13.26
CA PHE A 52 -0.63 -3.89 12.52
C PHE A 52 -0.41 -4.14 11.02
N SER A 53 0.65 -3.56 10.43
CA SER A 53 0.94 -3.63 8.99
C SER A 53 2.11 -4.57 8.67
N GLY A 54 2.46 -5.47 9.58
CA GLY A 54 3.44 -6.51 9.33
C GLY A 54 3.01 -7.42 8.19
N HIS A 55 3.88 -7.63 7.21
CA HIS A 55 3.59 -8.42 6.00
C HIS A 55 4.14 -9.86 6.06
N LEU A 56 4.99 -10.19 7.03
CA LEU A 56 5.52 -11.55 7.19
C LEU A 56 4.52 -12.46 7.89
N LYS A 57 4.68 -13.77 7.68
CA LYS A 57 3.89 -14.79 8.38
C LYS A 57 4.18 -14.75 9.88
N LEU A 58 3.19 -15.12 10.68
CA LEU A 58 3.28 -15.05 12.14
C LEU A 58 4.46 -15.87 12.69
N GLU A 59 4.71 -17.03 12.11
CA GLU A 59 5.80 -17.94 12.51
C GLU A 59 7.17 -17.27 12.39
N CYS A 60 7.34 -16.31 11.48
CA CYS A 60 8.60 -15.56 11.35
C CYS A 60 8.89 -14.75 12.61
N TYR A 61 7.88 -14.06 13.11
CA TYR A 61 8.02 -13.23 14.30
C TYR A 61 8.16 -14.06 15.57
N GLU A 62 7.52 -15.22 15.63
CA GLU A 62 7.61 -16.16 16.76
C GLU A 62 8.97 -16.85 16.83
N GLN A 63 9.58 -17.18 15.69
CA GLN A 63 10.89 -17.83 15.64
C GLN A 63 12.06 -16.86 15.80
N LYS A 64 11.84 -15.56 15.59
CA LYS A 64 12.85 -14.51 15.72
C LYS A 64 13.30 -14.43 17.19
N GLU A 65 14.59 -14.57 17.43
CA GLU A 65 15.27 -14.34 18.70
C GLU A 65 15.83 -12.90 18.72
N SER A 66 16.68 -12.57 17.75
CA SER A 66 17.31 -11.25 17.63
C SER A 66 17.09 -10.61 16.26
N ILE A 67 17.30 -9.29 16.22
CA ILE A 67 17.27 -8.48 15.00
C ILE A 67 18.57 -7.72 14.92
N GLU A 68 19.18 -7.75 13.76
CA GLU A 68 20.40 -7.00 13.50
C GLU A 68 20.24 -6.18 12.24
N TYR A 69 20.96 -5.06 12.15
CA TYR A 69 20.93 -4.20 10.98
C TYR A 69 22.28 -3.57 10.68
N ILE A 70 22.44 -3.11 9.45
CA ILE A 70 23.57 -2.32 8.96
C ILE A 70 23.05 -1.04 8.30
N THR A 71 23.89 -0.01 8.25
CA THR A 71 23.57 1.26 7.59
C THR A 71 24.41 1.46 6.34
N LEU A 72 23.80 2.00 5.28
CA LEU A 72 24.41 2.23 3.99
C LEU A 72 24.14 3.66 3.52
N LYS A 73 25.04 4.20 2.70
CA LYS A 73 24.97 5.58 2.17
C LYS A 73 24.30 5.67 0.80
N SER A 74 24.05 4.52 0.16
CA SER A 74 23.53 4.43 -1.21
C SER A 74 22.40 3.42 -1.29
N ARG A 75 21.35 3.80 -2.03
CA ARG A 75 20.21 2.92 -2.34
C ARG A 75 20.64 1.71 -3.18
N ILE A 76 21.63 1.91 -4.05
CA ILE A 76 22.16 0.85 -4.92
C ILE A 76 22.82 -0.21 -4.05
N ASP A 77 23.68 0.20 -3.11
CA ASP A 77 24.38 -0.69 -2.18
C ASP A 77 23.40 -1.49 -1.33
N MET A 78 22.33 -0.84 -0.85
CA MET A 78 21.23 -1.49 -0.13
C MET A 78 20.58 -2.57 -0.99
N ASN A 79 20.23 -2.27 -2.24
CA ASN A 79 19.61 -3.25 -3.12
C ASN A 79 20.54 -4.44 -3.41
N ILE A 80 21.83 -4.17 -3.68
CA ILE A 80 22.82 -5.23 -3.94
C ILE A 80 23.01 -6.10 -2.70
N LYS A 81 23.19 -5.51 -1.52
CA LYS A 81 23.40 -6.26 -0.26
C LYS A 81 22.17 -7.05 0.17
N GLU A 82 20.95 -6.52 0.00
CA GLU A 82 19.73 -7.29 0.27
C GLU A 82 19.70 -8.57 -0.59
N MET A 83 19.93 -8.41 -1.90
CA MET A 83 19.91 -9.51 -2.86
C MET A 83 21.00 -10.54 -2.56
N TYR A 84 22.21 -10.07 -2.24
CA TYR A 84 23.34 -10.90 -1.83
C TYR A 84 23.04 -11.71 -0.56
N TYR A 85 22.54 -11.08 0.49
CA TYR A 85 22.29 -11.79 1.75
C TYR A 85 21.11 -12.76 1.68
N ILE A 86 20.06 -12.43 0.91
CA ILE A 86 18.97 -13.38 0.67
C ILE A 86 19.49 -14.60 -0.08
N GLY A 87 20.25 -14.42 -1.17
CA GLY A 87 20.78 -15.57 -1.91
C GLY A 87 21.83 -16.36 -1.13
N LYS A 88 22.61 -15.72 -0.26
CA LYS A 88 23.62 -16.36 0.59
C LYS A 88 22.98 -17.27 1.65
N TRP A 89 22.01 -16.75 2.39
CA TRP A 89 21.43 -17.46 3.54
C TRP A 89 20.16 -18.23 3.20
N LYS A 90 19.56 -17.98 2.03
CA LYS A 90 18.26 -18.53 1.59
C LYS A 90 17.22 -18.54 2.72
N PRO A 91 16.95 -17.40 3.39
CA PRO A 91 16.12 -17.37 4.59
C PRO A 91 14.70 -17.87 4.31
N VAL A 92 14.14 -18.67 5.22
CA VAL A 92 12.87 -19.40 4.98
C VAL A 92 11.69 -18.46 4.71
N PHE A 93 11.70 -17.24 5.27
CA PHE A 93 10.63 -16.25 5.12
C PHE A 93 10.86 -15.24 3.99
N ASN A 94 11.91 -15.42 3.17
CA ASN A 94 12.06 -14.75 1.87
C ASN A 94 11.54 -15.66 0.72
N SER A 95 10.43 -16.37 0.95
CA SER A 95 9.97 -17.48 0.09
C SER A 95 9.73 -17.12 -1.38
N ASP A 96 9.23 -15.91 -1.65
CA ASP A 96 8.97 -15.48 -3.03
C ASP A 96 10.28 -15.30 -3.81
N TYR A 97 11.31 -14.80 -3.14
CA TYR A 97 12.64 -14.70 -3.72
C TYR A 97 13.26 -16.09 -3.95
N ASN A 98 13.19 -16.97 -2.94
CA ASN A 98 13.76 -18.32 -3.04
C ASN A 98 13.07 -19.20 -4.08
N LYS A 99 11.80 -18.92 -4.43
CA LYS A 99 11.08 -19.56 -5.53
C LYS A 99 11.53 -19.07 -6.91
N LEU A 100 12.03 -17.84 -7.00
CA LEU A 100 12.50 -17.26 -8.26
C LEU A 100 13.95 -17.63 -8.56
N TYR A 101 14.75 -17.85 -7.51
CA TYR A 101 16.19 -18.05 -7.61
C TYR A 101 16.63 -19.29 -6.81
N HIS A 102 16.77 -20.42 -7.50
CA HIS A 102 17.12 -21.71 -6.90
C HIS A 102 18.62 -22.04 -6.97
N GLU A 103 19.31 -21.47 -7.95
CA GLU A 103 20.73 -21.71 -8.23
C GLU A 103 21.63 -21.21 -7.08
N GLU A 104 22.88 -21.70 -7.06
CA GLU A 104 23.87 -21.23 -6.11
C GLU A 104 24.49 -19.91 -6.55
N MET A 105 24.68 -19.01 -5.58
CA MET A 105 25.34 -17.75 -5.84
C MET A 105 26.85 -17.93 -5.97
N THR A 106 27.38 -17.55 -7.12
CA THR A 106 28.83 -17.62 -7.42
C THR A 106 29.58 -16.35 -7.05
N ILE A 107 28.90 -15.21 -6.95
CA ILE A 107 29.48 -13.91 -6.60
C ILE A 107 29.73 -13.84 -5.09
N LYS A 108 30.86 -13.26 -4.68
CA LYS A 108 31.18 -12.89 -3.29
C LYS A 108 31.43 -11.38 -3.23
N ILE A 109 30.87 -10.72 -2.22
CA ILE A 109 31.14 -9.30 -1.92
C ILE A 109 31.83 -9.19 -0.56
N ASN A 110 32.41 -8.02 -0.24
CA ASN A 110 32.94 -7.77 1.10
C ASN A 110 31.82 -7.89 2.16
N GLU A 111 32.06 -8.72 3.17
CA GLU A 111 31.14 -9.07 4.26
C GLU A 111 31.55 -8.51 5.63
N ASP A 112 32.52 -7.59 5.69
CA ASP A 112 32.99 -6.89 6.89
C ASP A 112 31.95 -5.84 7.36
N ASP A 113 30.68 -6.19 7.24
CA ASP A 113 29.57 -5.36 7.64
C ASP A 113 29.43 -5.39 9.15
N ASN A 114 29.46 -4.21 9.74
CA ASN A 114 29.28 -4.05 11.18
C ASN A 114 27.79 -4.17 11.54
N TRP A 115 27.33 -5.41 11.72
CA TRP A 115 25.96 -5.70 12.15
C TRP A 115 25.72 -5.21 13.57
N ILE A 116 24.73 -4.34 13.72
CA ILE A 116 24.33 -3.77 15.00
C ILE A 116 23.10 -4.54 15.50
N ILE A 117 23.20 -5.11 16.71
CA ILE A 117 22.07 -5.75 17.38
C ILE A 117 21.08 -4.65 17.82
N LEU A 118 19.81 -4.84 17.48
CA LEU A 118 18.75 -3.96 17.90
C LEU A 118 18.30 -4.32 19.34
N ASN A 119 18.96 -3.72 20.33
CA ASN A 119 18.76 -4.00 21.77
C ASN A 119 17.51 -3.33 22.40
N GLU A 120 16.43 -3.10 21.64
CA GLU A 120 15.21 -2.49 22.20
C GLU A 120 14.18 -3.55 22.62
N ASP A 121 13.37 -3.25 23.65
CA ASP A 121 12.25 -4.11 24.09
C ASP A 121 11.26 -4.32 22.94
N ILE A 122 11.48 -5.37 22.14
CA ILE A 122 10.56 -5.77 21.07
C ILE A 122 9.16 -6.06 21.66
N GLU A 123 9.09 -6.43 22.94
CA GLU A 123 7.86 -6.65 23.69
C GLU A 123 6.96 -5.41 23.78
N LYS A 124 7.51 -4.18 23.82
CA LYS A 124 6.70 -2.95 23.76
C LYS A 124 5.93 -2.80 22.43
N PHE A 125 6.39 -3.44 21.35
CA PHE A 125 5.63 -3.48 20.10
C PHE A 125 4.48 -4.53 20.14
N ASN A 126 4.58 -5.54 21.00
CA ASN A 126 3.55 -6.59 21.15
C ASN A 126 2.36 -6.15 22.02
N GLU A 127 2.50 -5.15 22.90
CA GLU A 127 1.40 -4.71 23.78
C GLU A 127 0.18 -4.13 23.03
N ASN A 128 0.34 -3.73 21.77
CA ASN A 128 -0.79 -3.30 20.91
C ASN A 128 -1.48 -4.46 20.16
N LYS A 129 -1.15 -5.73 20.45
CA LYS A 129 -1.76 -6.93 19.83
C LYS A 129 -3.10 -7.36 20.45
N LYS A 130 -4.04 -6.45 20.64
CA LYS A 130 -5.44 -6.83 20.42
C LYS A 130 -5.82 -6.28 19.07
N LYS A 131 -5.99 -7.15 18.06
CA LYS A 131 -6.66 -6.80 16.81
C LYS A 131 -7.94 -6.07 17.22
N LYS A 132 -7.98 -4.75 17.08
CA LYS A 132 -9.27 -4.12 16.88
C LYS A 132 -9.80 -4.77 15.59
N PRO A 133 -10.95 -5.44 15.62
CA PRO A 133 -11.50 -6.07 14.43
C PRO A 133 -11.54 -5.00 13.33
N ILE A 134 -10.99 -5.32 12.15
CA ILE A 134 -11.20 -4.46 10.98
C ILE A 134 -12.70 -4.51 10.74
N ASN A 135 -13.36 -3.36 10.85
CA ASN A 135 -14.78 -3.27 10.64
C ASN A 135 -15.08 -3.55 9.17
N HIS A 136 -16.15 -4.30 8.96
CA HIS A 136 -16.79 -4.39 7.66
C HIS A 136 -17.53 -3.09 7.44
N LEU A 137 -17.34 -2.47 6.27
CA LEU A 137 -18.19 -1.34 5.88
C LEU A 137 -19.62 -1.86 5.73
N THR A 138 -20.56 -1.32 6.48
CA THR A 138 -21.98 -1.53 6.21
C THR A 138 -22.45 -0.62 5.07
N LEU A 139 -23.66 -0.86 4.55
CA LEU A 139 -24.31 0.07 3.63
C LEU A 139 -24.48 1.46 4.24
N GLU A 140 -24.64 1.57 5.56
CA GLU A 140 -24.77 2.86 6.22
C GLU A 140 -23.42 3.58 6.36
N ASP A 141 -22.35 2.83 6.65
CA ASP A 141 -21.01 3.41 6.74
C ASP A 141 -20.54 3.95 5.39
N ILE A 142 -20.75 3.20 4.30
CA ILE A 142 -20.34 3.65 2.96
C ILE A 142 -21.09 4.91 2.53
N LYS A 143 -22.39 5.05 2.89
CA LYS A 143 -23.16 6.26 2.62
C LYS A 143 -22.56 7.46 3.34
N LYS A 144 -22.31 7.34 4.65
CA LYS A 144 -21.65 8.41 5.44
C LYS A 144 -20.29 8.80 4.88
N PHE A 145 -19.50 7.84 4.39
CA PHE A 145 -18.22 8.14 3.77
C PHE A 145 -18.43 8.95 2.50
N VAL A 146 -19.37 8.53 1.63
CA VAL A 146 -19.70 9.21 0.38
C VAL A 146 -20.27 10.62 0.62
N ASP A 147 -21.10 10.81 1.64
CA ASP A 147 -21.71 12.10 1.99
C ASP A 147 -20.67 13.12 2.48
N SER A 148 -19.54 12.64 3.00
CA SER A 148 -18.43 13.49 3.42
C SER A 148 -17.50 13.96 2.29
N ILE A 149 -17.76 13.52 1.04
CA ILE A 149 -16.90 13.82 -0.11
C ILE A 149 -17.29 15.15 -0.76
N ASP A 150 -16.31 16.04 -0.93
CA ASP A 150 -16.48 17.21 -1.81
C ASP A 150 -16.41 16.81 -3.29
N VAL A 151 -17.57 16.50 -3.85
CA VAL A 151 -17.76 16.09 -5.26
C VAL A 151 -17.53 17.21 -6.28
N ASN A 152 -17.30 18.46 -5.85
CA ASN A 152 -16.95 19.54 -6.77
C ASN A 152 -15.50 19.42 -7.25
N THR A 153 -14.65 18.70 -6.51
CA THR A 153 -13.25 18.49 -6.86
C THR A 153 -13.04 17.25 -7.71
N LEU A 154 -12.03 17.27 -8.58
CA LEU A 154 -11.63 16.09 -9.36
C LEU A 154 -11.26 14.91 -8.45
N THR A 155 -10.58 15.20 -7.33
CA THR A 155 -10.24 14.20 -6.30
C THR A 155 -11.48 13.59 -5.67
N GLY A 156 -12.48 14.40 -5.30
CA GLY A 156 -13.72 13.89 -4.71
C GLY A 156 -14.51 13.00 -5.67
N LYS A 157 -14.62 13.39 -6.94
CA LYS A 157 -15.24 12.55 -7.98
C LYS A 157 -14.56 11.19 -8.11
N ARG A 158 -13.22 11.17 -8.15
CA ARG A 158 -12.43 9.94 -8.17
C ARG A 158 -12.70 9.07 -6.94
N ASP A 159 -12.62 9.67 -5.77
CA ASP A 159 -12.71 8.94 -4.52
C ASP A 159 -14.13 8.37 -4.30
N LYS A 160 -15.18 9.13 -4.68
CA LYS A 160 -16.57 8.65 -4.70
C LYS A 160 -16.73 7.44 -5.61
N ALA A 161 -16.20 7.51 -6.84
CA ALA A 161 -16.23 6.38 -7.77
C ALA A 161 -15.47 5.16 -7.23
N ILE A 162 -14.31 5.35 -6.59
CA ILE A 162 -13.52 4.27 -5.95
C ILE A 162 -14.32 3.57 -4.85
N LEU A 163 -14.88 4.35 -3.92
CA LEU A 163 -15.58 3.81 -2.76
C LEU A 163 -16.84 3.03 -3.17
N LEU A 164 -17.66 3.63 -4.04
CA LEU A 164 -18.88 2.99 -4.54
C LEU A 164 -18.58 1.76 -5.39
N LEU A 165 -17.62 1.84 -6.33
CA LEU A 165 -17.30 0.71 -7.19
C LEU A 165 -16.74 -0.47 -6.40
N SER A 166 -15.78 -0.21 -5.50
CA SER A 166 -15.17 -1.26 -4.70
C SER A 166 -16.18 -1.93 -3.77
N PHE A 167 -17.10 -1.15 -3.19
CA PHE A 167 -18.15 -1.65 -2.33
C PHE A 167 -19.19 -2.45 -3.12
N SER A 168 -19.73 -1.91 -4.22
CA SER A 168 -20.78 -2.57 -5.03
C SER A 168 -20.33 -3.89 -5.65
N LEU A 169 -19.03 -4.08 -5.87
CA LEU A 169 -18.49 -5.29 -6.51
C LEU A 169 -17.71 -6.19 -5.57
N GLY A 170 -17.52 -5.80 -4.31
CA GLY A 170 -16.70 -6.53 -3.35
C GLY A 170 -15.27 -6.79 -3.85
N LEU A 171 -14.66 -5.79 -4.47
CA LEU A 171 -13.33 -5.91 -5.07
C LEU A 171 -12.23 -5.93 -4.01
N ARG A 172 -11.20 -6.75 -4.21
CA ARG A 172 -9.92 -6.53 -3.52
C ARG A 172 -9.30 -5.23 -4.06
N ILE A 173 -8.53 -4.52 -3.23
CA ILE A 173 -7.84 -3.30 -3.67
C ILE A 173 -6.95 -3.57 -4.89
N SER A 174 -6.26 -4.72 -4.92
CA SER A 174 -5.44 -5.11 -6.07
C SER A 174 -6.25 -5.29 -7.36
N GLU A 175 -7.47 -5.83 -7.24
CA GLU A 175 -8.40 -5.98 -8.36
C GLU A 175 -8.90 -4.61 -8.83
N LEU A 176 -9.32 -3.74 -7.90
CA LEU A 176 -9.76 -2.38 -8.19
C LEU A 176 -8.65 -1.57 -8.89
N THR A 177 -7.45 -1.59 -8.32
CA THR A 177 -6.33 -0.81 -8.83
C THR A 177 -5.80 -1.35 -10.14
N SER A 178 -6.09 -2.60 -10.54
CA SER A 178 -5.67 -3.14 -11.85
C SER A 178 -6.62 -2.81 -13.01
N ILE A 179 -7.84 -2.33 -12.75
CA ILE A 179 -8.85 -2.08 -13.80
C ILE A 179 -8.35 -1.01 -14.79
N ASN A 180 -8.59 -1.26 -16.06
CA ASN A 180 -8.42 -0.33 -17.17
C ASN A 180 -9.77 0.17 -17.72
N VAL A 181 -9.75 1.26 -18.48
CA VAL A 181 -10.94 1.77 -19.17
C VAL A 181 -11.45 0.76 -20.20
N GLU A 182 -10.57 -0.04 -20.79
CA GLU A 182 -10.92 -1.07 -21.76
C GLU A 182 -11.61 -2.29 -21.13
N ASP A 183 -11.52 -2.44 -19.80
CA ASP A 183 -12.15 -3.55 -19.07
C ASP A 183 -13.62 -3.29 -18.73
N ILE A 184 -14.12 -2.07 -18.96
CA ILE A 184 -15.47 -1.65 -18.57
C ILE A 184 -16.40 -1.46 -19.77
N GLU A 185 -17.63 -1.95 -19.62
CA GLU A 185 -18.73 -1.73 -20.55
C GLU A 185 -19.89 -1.10 -19.76
N ILE A 186 -20.27 0.13 -20.10
CA ILE A 186 -21.34 0.88 -19.42
C ILE A 186 -22.54 1.02 -20.36
N THR A 187 -23.71 0.69 -19.85
CA THR A 187 -25.02 0.95 -20.49
C THR A 187 -25.89 1.80 -19.55
N ASP A 188 -27.08 2.17 -20.01
CA ASP A 188 -28.06 2.89 -19.18
C ASP A 188 -28.61 2.02 -18.03
N LYS A 189 -28.43 0.69 -18.10
CA LYS A 189 -29.00 -0.27 -17.13
C LYS A 189 -27.95 -0.92 -16.24
N GLU A 190 -26.74 -1.09 -16.73
CA GLU A 190 -25.71 -1.87 -16.05
C GLU A 190 -24.29 -1.44 -16.43
N LEU A 191 -23.37 -1.75 -15.51
CA LEU A 191 -21.94 -1.69 -15.70
C LEU A 191 -21.39 -3.11 -15.61
N ILE A 192 -20.70 -3.55 -16.65
CA ILE A 192 -19.97 -4.82 -16.71
C ILE A 192 -18.48 -4.51 -16.62
N ILE A 193 -17.76 -5.21 -15.73
CA ILE A 193 -16.31 -5.10 -15.60
C ILE A 193 -15.66 -6.47 -15.72
N LYS A 194 -14.69 -6.59 -16.62
CA LYS A 194 -13.82 -7.76 -16.73
C LYS A 194 -12.65 -7.62 -15.76
N ILE A 195 -12.47 -8.61 -14.89
CA ILE A 195 -11.43 -8.58 -13.85
C ILE A 195 -10.67 -9.89 -13.87
N PHE A 196 -9.34 -9.81 -13.85
CA PHE A 196 -8.51 -11.00 -13.70
C PHE A 196 -8.57 -11.52 -12.25
N ASN A 197 -9.07 -12.73 -12.07
CA ASN A 197 -9.13 -13.40 -10.78
C ASN A 197 -7.89 -14.27 -10.59
N ASN A 198 -6.94 -13.81 -9.77
CA ASN A 198 -5.69 -14.54 -9.48
C ASN A 198 -5.92 -15.93 -8.88
N THR A 199 -7.00 -16.13 -8.11
CA THR A 199 -7.27 -17.44 -7.48
C THR A 199 -7.76 -18.46 -8.50
N LYS A 200 -8.53 -18.02 -9.50
CA LYS A 200 -9.04 -18.89 -10.58
C LYS A 200 -8.15 -18.89 -11.83
N ASN A 201 -7.12 -18.05 -11.85
CA ASN A 201 -6.26 -17.79 -13.00
C ASN A 201 -7.05 -17.50 -14.30
N ALA A 202 -8.15 -16.75 -14.18
CA ALA A 202 -9.10 -16.50 -15.27
C ALA A 202 -9.76 -15.12 -15.13
N TYR A 203 -10.18 -14.55 -16.27
CA TYR A 203 -11.03 -13.37 -16.27
C TYR A 203 -12.46 -13.73 -15.86
N ILE A 204 -13.05 -12.90 -15.00
CA ILE A 204 -14.44 -12.97 -14.60
C ILE A 204 -15.13 -11.64 -14.90
N SER A 205 -16.40 -11.70 -15.26
CA SER A 205 -17.24 -10.50 -15.35
C SER A 205 -17.93 -10.25 -14.01
N LYS A 206 -17.94 -8.99 -13.59
CA LYS A 206 -18.74 -8.51 -12.48
C LYS A 206 -19.71 -7.44 -12.98
N ILE A 207 -20.93 -7.43 -12.43
CA ILE A 207 -22.02 -6.57 -12.92
C ILE A 207 -22.51 -5.69 -11.76
N VAL A 208 -22.75 -4.41 -12.05
CA VAL A 208 -23.49 -3.48 -11.17
C VAL A 208 -24.71 -2.99 -11.93
N MET A 209 -25.89 -3.12 -11.31
CA MET A 209 -27.13 -2.57 -11.86
C MET A 209 -27.24 -1.07 -11.56
N TYR A 210 -27.83 -0.34 -12.50
CA TYR A 210 -28.18 1.07 -12.29
C TYR A 210 -29.13 1.21 -11.10
N SER A 211 -28.92 2.24 -10.28
CA SER A 211 -29.79 2.58 -9.17
C SER A 211 -30.21 4.05 -9.23
N HIS A 212 -31.45 4.33 -8.83
CA HIS A 212 -32.05 5.66 -8.87
C HIS A 212 -31.82 6.41 -7.56
N ASN A 213 -30.56 6.59 -7.17
CA ASN A 213 -30.17 7.34 -5.96
C ASN A 213 -28.77 7.96 -6.08
N GLU A 214 -28.38 8.76 -5.10
CA GLU A 214 -27.10 9.51 -5.04
C GLU A 214 -25.84 8.64 -4.85
N TYR A 215 -26.03 7.36 -4.54
CA TYR A 215 -24.99 6.33 -4.36
C TYR A 215 -24.87 5.43 -5.59
N CYS A 216 -25.46 5.80 -6.73
CA CYS A 216 -25.36 5.03 -7.96
C CYS A 216 -23.92 4.97 -8.47
N THR A 217 -23.33 3.78 -8.42
CA THR A 217 -21.96 3.49 -8.87
C THR A 217 -21.75 3.84 -10.34
N ILE A 218 -22.73 3.59 -11.20
CA ILE A 218 -22.65 3.90 -12.63
C ILE A 218 -22.51 5.41 -12.83
N VAL A 219 -23.38 6.20 -12.18
CA VAL A 219 -23.36 7.67 -12.27
C VAL A 219 -22.04 8.22 -11.73
N ALA A 220 -21.58 7.75 -10.57
CA ALA A 220 -20.31 8.18 -10.00
C ALA A 220 -19.12 7.86 -10.90
N LEU A 221 -19.10 6.67 -11.52
CA LEU A 221 -18.04 6.26 -12.43
C LEU A 221 -18.06 7.08 -13.73
N GLN A 222 -19.23 7.32 -14.31
CA GLN A 222 -19.40 8.17 -15.49
C GLN A 222 -18.94 9.61 -15.21
N ASP A 223 -19.28 10.17 -14.06
CA ASP A 223 -18.85 11.52 -13.67
C ASP A 223 -17.32 11.59 -13.52
N TRP A 224 -16.70 10.57 -12.91
CA TRP A 224 -15.24 10.46 -12.86
C TRP A 224 -14.61 10.41 -14.26
N ILE A 225 -15.06 9.51 -15.14
CA ILE A 225 -14.50 9.34 -16.49
C ILE A 225 -14.64 10.64 -17.29
N LYS A 226 -15.81 11.28 -17.24
CA LYS A 226 -16.10 12.54 -17.94
C LYS A 226 -15.18 13.67 -17.49
N ASN A 227 -15.00 13.85 -16.18
CA ASN A 227 -14.23 14.97 -15.64
C ASN A 227 -12.72 14.73 -15.68
N SER A 228 -12.28 13.48 -15.53
CA SER A 228 -10.86 13.10 -15.65
C SER A 228 -10.36 13.10 -17.08
N LYS A 229 -11.27 13.00 -18.06
CA LYS A 229 -10.96 12.91 -19.50
C LYS A 229 -10.05 11.71 -19.82
N ILE A 230 -10.06 10.67 -18.99
CA ILE A 230 -9.31 9.43 -19.24
C ILE A 230 -10.00 8.69 -20.40
N LYS A 231 -9.20 8.23 -21.36
CA LYS A 231 -9.69 7.51 -22.54
C LYS A 231 -9.21 6.06 -22.63
N SER A 232 -8.15 5.71 -21.91
CA SER A 232 -7.48 4.42 -22.01
C SER A 232 -6.64 4.10 -20.77
N ASP A 233 -6.19 2.86 -20.66
CA ASP A 233 -5.31 2.36 -19.58
C ASP A 233 -6.00 2.54 -18.21
N SER A 234 -5.23 2.77 -17.15
CA SER A 234 -5.70 2.76 -15.77
C SER A 234 -6.92 3.66 -15.54
N LEU A 235 -8.01 3.03 -15.07
CA LEU A 235 -9.27 3.68 -14.76
C LEU A 235 -9.12 4.70 -13.63
N PHE A 236 -8.29 4.39 -12.62
CA PHE A 236 -8.02 5.28 -11.50
C PHE A 236 -6.56 5.68 -11.47
N ARG A 237 -6.32 6.99 -11.62
CA ARG A 237 -4.98 7.57 -11.64
C ARG A 237 -4.73 8.46 -10.45
N SER A 238 -3.45 8.64 -10.13
CA SER A 238 -3.02 9.60 -9.12
C SER A 238 -3.30 11.03 -9.57
N ILE A 239 -3.52 11.93 -8.61
CA ILE A 239 -3.70 13.36 -8.85
C ILE A 239 -2.61 14.08 -8.06
N LYS A 240 -1.87 15.00 -8.70
CA LYS A 240 -0.81 15.81 -8.07
C LYS A 240 -1.07 17.28 -8.37
N LYS A 241 -1.12 18.13 -7.34
CA LYS A 241 -1.39 19.57 -7.48
C LYS A 241 -2.64 19.87 -8.33
N SER A 242 -3.70 19.08 -8.13
CA SER A 242 -4.97 19.13 -8.89
C SER A 242 -4.89 18.64 -10.35
N ASP A 243 -3.72 18.24 -10.83
CA ASP A 243 -3.55 17.67 -12.16
C ASP A 243 -3.56 16.14 -12.12
N LEU A 244 -4.28 15.55 -13.07
CA LEU A 244 -4.26 14.11 -13.31
C LEU A 244 -2.90 13.71 -13.89
N VAL A 245 -2.26 12.71 -13.29
CA VAL A 245 -1.00 12.16 -13.81
C VAL A 245 -1.24 10.80 -14.46
N PHE A 246 -0.36 10.38 -15.37
CA PHE A 246 -0.47 9.08 -16.05
C PHE A 246 -0.31 7.87 -15.12
N THR A 247 0.19 8.06 -13.91
CA THR A 247 0.46 6.97 -12.97
C THR A 247 -0.84 6.41 -12.37
N ARG A 248 -1.02 5.08 -12.49
CA ARG A 248 -2.04 4.29 -11.79
C ARG A 248 -2.06 4.59 -10.29
N LEU A 249 -3.25 4.50 -9.69
CA LEU A 249 -3.43 4.63 -8.26
C LEU A 249 -2.89 3.39 -7.52
N SER A 250 -2.12 3.59 -6.45
CA SER A 250 -1.56 2.48 -5.67
C SER A 250 -2.57 1.92 -4.66
N SER A 251 -2.39 0.65 -4.25
CA SER A 251 -3.21 0.04 -3.19
C SER A 251 -3.13 0.80 -1.86
N GLN A 252 -1.97 1.38 -1.56
CA GLN A 252 -1.80 2.23 -0.38
C GLN A 252 -2.66 3.49 -0.49
N SER A 253 -2.68 4.14 -1.66
CA SER A 253 -3.49 5.34 -1.88
C SER A 253 -4.99 5.06 -1.72
N VAL A 254 -5.47 3.89 -2.13
CA VAL A 254 -6.87 3.47 -1.87
C VAL A 254 -7.12 3.26 -0.37
N THR A 255 -6.17 2.66 0.34
CA THR A 255 -6.26 2.51 1.80
C THR A 255 -6.32 3.87 2.51
N ASP A 256 -5.50 4.83 2.05
CA ASP A 256 -5.48 6.19 2.58
C ASP A 256 -6.80 6.93 2.28
N ILE A 257 -7.40 6.70 1.12
CA ILE A 257 -8.75 7.19 0.77
C ILE A 257 -9.78 6.68 1.77
N VAL A 258 -9.82 5.36 2.03
CA VAL A 258 -10.77 4.77 2.98
C VAL A 258 -10.60 5.39 4.37
N LYS A 259 -9.35 5.52 4.85
CA LYS A 259 -9.06 6.12 6.17
C LYS A 259 -9.39 7.61 6.24
N LYS A 260 -9.18 8.35 5.14
CA LYS A 260 -9.55 9.76 5.04
C LYS A 260 -11.05 9.93 5.25
N TYR A 261 -11.86 9.19 4.50
CA TYR A 261 -13.32 9.34 4.58
C TYR A 261 -13.92 8.68 5.82
N SER A 262 -13.28 7.66 6.39
CA SER A 262 -13.69 7.18 7.73
C SER A 262 -13.51 8.26 8.79
N THR A 263 -12.38 8.98 8.75
CA THR A 263 -12.11 10.08 9.68
C THR A 263 -13.12 11.22 9.49
N LEU A 264 -13.38 11.63 8.25
CA LEU A 264 -14.33 12.71 7.94
C LEU A 264 -15.76 12.34 8.33
N ALA A 265 -16.12 11.07 8.24
CA ALA A 265 -17.43 10.56 8.66
C ALA A 265 -17.53 10.28 10.18
N GLY A 266 -16.51 10.62 10.97
CA GLY A 266 -16.52 10.51 12.44
C GLY A 266 -16.18 9.12 12.99
N PHE A 267 -15.58 8.24 12.17
CA PHE A 267 -15.16 6.91 12.58
C PHE A 267 -13.67 6.84 12.96
N ASP A 268 -13.29 5.85 13.76
CA ASP A 268 -11.88 5.56 14.06
C ASP A 268 -11.18 4.95 12.82
N PRO A 269 -10.25 5.66 12.15
CA PRO A 269 -9.59 5.17 10.95
C PRO A 269 -8.69 3.95 11.17
N THR A 270 -8.38 3.59 12.41
CA THR A 270 -7.64 2.37 12.72
C THR A 270 -8.49 1.10 12.53
N LEU A 271 -9.81 1.25 12.46
CA LEU A 271 -10.77 0.17 12.23
C LEU A 271 -11.01 -0.14 10.76
N TYR A 272 -10.50 0.70 9.84
CA TYR A 272 -10.79 0.58 8.40
C TYR A 272 -9.50 0.42 7.58
N SER A 273 -9.57 -0.45 6.59
CA SER A 273 -8.54 -0.62 5.55
C SER A 273 -9.22 -0.80 4.20
N GLY A 274 -8.47 -0.92 3.10
CA GLY A 274 -9.13 -1.20 1.83
C GLY A 274 -9.76 -2.61 1.76
N ASP A 275 -9.47 -3.52 2.69
CA ASP A 275 -10.20 -4.80 2.81
C ASP A 275 -11.60 -4.63 3.47
N SER A 276 -11.84 -3.50 4.14
CA SER A 276 -13.17 -3.16 4.70
C SER A 276 -14.24 -3.04 3.61
N LEU A 277 -13.86 -2.57 2.41
CA LEU A 277 -14.78 -2.41 1.27
C LEU A 277 -15.29 -3.76 0.77
N LYS A 278 -14.37 -4.70 0.55
CA LYS A 278 -14.69 -6.06 0.10
C LYS A 278 -15.57 -6.80 1.09
N SER A 279 -15.19 -6.72 2.36
CA SER A 279 -15.84 -7.50 3.41
C SER A 279 -17.21 -6.96 3.78
N GLY A 280 -17.47 -5.67 3.52
CA GLY A 280 -18.79 -5.07 3.56
C GLY A 280 -19.78 -5.67 2.55
N TYR A 281 -19.39 -5.72 1.28
CA TYR A 281 -20.19 -6.34 0.20
C TYR A 281 -20.66 -7.76 0.53
N VAL A 282 -19.74 -8.60 1.02
CA VAL A 282 -20.02 -10.01 1.33
C VAL A 282 -21.06 -10.17 2.44
N LYS A 283 -21.20 -9.17 3.32
CA LYS A 283 -22.17 -9.18 4.43
C LYS A 283 -23.46 -8.42 4.14
N SER A 284 -23.46 -7.54 3.15
CA SER A 284 -24.59 -6.68 2.82
C SER A 284 -25.53 -7.27 1.78
N ASN A 285 -25.70 -8.61 1.72
CA ASN A 285 -26.58 -9.31 0.76
C ASN A 285 -27.81 -8.46 0.39
N LEU A 286 -27.77 -7.88 -0.81
CA LEU A 286 -28.90 -7.33 -1.54
C LEU A 286 -29.47 -8.44 -2.43
#